data_AF-A0A3N5MYS9-F1
#
_entry.id   AF-A0A3N5MYS9-F1
#
_cell.length_a   1.000
_cell.length_b   1.000
_cell.length_c   1.000
_cell.angle_alpha   90.00
_cell.angle_beta   90.00
_cell.angle_gamma   90.00
#
_symmetry.space_group_name_H-M   'P 1'
#
loop_
_entity.id
_entity.type
_entity.pdbx_description
1 polymer ?
#
loop_
_entity_poly.entity_id
_entity_poly.type
_entity_poly.pdbx_seq_one_letter_code
_entity_poly.pdbx_strand_id
1 'polypeptide(L)'
;MEAKREGVDPLEPGRHRCARVEMCSNHSRDRGSTMNVTTYGLDVAKRVFQVHWVEPETGEVKRKRLARTEVSAFFARREPGVVAMEACGSAHHWGRLLKGLGHEVKLIAAQFVRPFVKTNKTDAADAEAIWEACQRPRMRFVAVKSAEQQAVLSLHRIRQQLVKIRTMQAHQVRGLLYEFGVVVPQGWRVLLTQAGPILAEATRCPAPELVRCELLRQLDGLRTLTTRIAELERQIGGWQRRESE
;
A
#
# COMPACT_ATOMS: atom_id res chain seq x y z
N MET A 1 -40.16 -71.10 8.72
CA MET A 1 -41.09 -71.42 9.81
C MET A 1 -40.90 -70.35 10.86
N GLU A 2 -41.68 -69.26 10.80
CA GLU A 2 -42.97 -69.11 11.52
C GLU A 2 -42.84 -69.46 13.01
N ALA A 3 -43.33 -68.72 13.99
CA ALA A 3 -43.98 -67.41 14.16
C ALA A 3 -43.98 -67.21 15.70
N LYS A 4 -44.08 -66.04 16.32
CA LYS A 4 -45.29 -65.21 16.44
C LYS A 4 -44.94 -63.98 17.29
N ARG A 5 -45.61 -62.87 16.97
CA ARG A 5 -45.58 -61.56 17.62
C ARG A 5 -46.65 -61.46 18.72
N GLU A 6 -46.43 -60.55 19.66
CA GLU A 6 -47.39 -59.60 20.31
C GLU A 6 -46.47 -58.62 21.09
N GLY A 7 -46.32 -57.32 20.78
CA GLY A 7 -47.32 -56.22 20.78
C GLY A 7 -47.53 -55.74 22.23
N VAL A 8 -47.40 -54.49 22.70
CA VAL A 8 -47.44 -53.13 22.14
C VAL A 8 -46.86 -52.12 23.19
N ASP A 9 -46.26 -51.02 22.72
CA ASP A 9 -45.63 -49.83 23.37
C ASP A 9 -46.70 -48.86 24.00
N PRO A 10 -46.43 -47.81 24.83
CA PRO A 10 -45.71 -46.59 24.40
C PRO A 10 -44.98 -45.69 25.45
N LEU A 11 -43.85 -45.11 25.00
CA LEU A 11 -43.40 -43.68 25.05
C LEU A 11 -43.44 -42.82 26.34
N GLU A 12 -42.28 -42.21 26.69
CA GLU A 12 -42.11 -40.75 26.95
C GLU A 12 -40.60 -40.33 26.97
N PRO A 13 -40.22 -39.11 26.52
CA PRO A 13 -38.82 -38.72 26.31
C PRO A 13 -38.23 -37.84 27.44
N GLY A 14 -37.07 -38.24 27.97
CA GLY A 14 -36.34 -37.52 29.03
C GLY A 14 -35.72 -36.18 28.59
N ARG A 15 -36.20 -35.07 29.16
CA ARG A 15 -35.56 -33.75 29.14
C ARG A 15 -34.34 -33.73 30.07
N HIS A 16 -33.13 -33.61 29.51
CA HIS A 16 -31.94 -33.25 30.27
C HIS A 16 -31.91 -31.73 30.56
N ARG A 17 -32.12 -31.37 31.82
CA ARG A 17 -31.70 -30.08 32.39
C ARG A 17 -30.22 -30.19 32.78
N CYS A 18 -29.38 -29.25 32.36
CA CYS A 18 -28.12 -29.01 33.06
C CYS A 18 -27.74 -27.52 33.09
N ALA A 19 -27.56 -27.06 34.34
CA ALA A 19 -26.83 -25.92 34.88
C ALA A 19 -26.98 -24.52 34.25
N ARG A 20 -27.78 -23.68 34.92
CA ARG A 20 -27.64 -22.22 34.94
C ARG A 20 -26.43 -21.89 35.84
N VAL A 21 -25.36 -21.35 35.28
CA VAL A 21 -24.25 -20.80 36.07
C VAL A 21 -24.42 -19.29 36.10
N GLU A 22 -24.78 -18.78 37.28
CA GLU A 22 -24.73 -17.36 37.61
C GLU A 22 -23.26 -16.95 37.73
N MET A 23 -22.81 -16.03 36.87
CA MET A 23 -21.55 -15.33 37.08
C MET A 23 -21.81 -14.15 38.01
N CYS A 24 -21.20 -14.21 39.19
CA CYS A 24 -21.13 -13.13 40.14
C CYS A 24 -20.55 -11.86 39.50
N SER A 25 -21.37 -10.82 39.44
CA SER A 25 -20.95 -9.44 39.24
C SER A 25 -20.04 -9.02 40.39
N ASN A 26 -18.77 -8.76 40.11
CA ASN A 26 -17.95 -7.84 40.89
C ASN A 26 -16.73 -7.42 40.08
N HIS A 27 -16.86 -6.29 39.38
CA HIS A 27 -15.74 -5.43 39.01
C HIS A 27 -16.21 -4.00 39.23
N SER A 28 -15.96 -3.49 40.42
CA SER A 28 -15.84 -2.06 40.68
C SER A 28 -14.66 -1.54 39.84
N ARG A 29 -14.93 -1.05 38.64
CA ARG A 29 -13.97 -0.24 37.89
C ARG A 29 -14.31 1.22 38.12
N ASP A 30 -13.43 1.82 38.92
CA ASP A 30 -13.09 3.23 38.95
C ASP A 30 -13.52 3.97 37.67
N ARG A 31 -14.53 4.84 37.79
CA ARG A 31 -14.93 5.75 36.70
C ARG A 31 -14.00 6.94 36.68
N GLY A 32 -12.73 6.69 36.34
CA GLY A 32 -11.96 7.71 35.66
C GLY A 32 -12.71 8.05 34.37
N SER A 33 -12.96 9.34 34.12
CA SER A 33 -13.54 9.83 32.87
C SER A 33 -12.65 9.45 31.69
N THR A 34 -12.82 8.22 31.17
CA THR A 34 -12.24 7.82 29.90
C THR A 34 -13.12 8.45 28.83
N MET A 35 -12.72 9.62 28.31
CA MET A 35 -13.28 10.13 27.07
C MET A 35 -13.21 9.01 26.04
N ASN A 36 -14.37 8.49 25.63
CA ASN A 36 -14.46 7.34 24.76
C ASN A 36 -14.22 7.87 23.32
N VAL A 37 -12.95 8.07 22.97
CA VAL A 37 -12.56 8.73 21.72
C VAL A 37 -13.07 7.95 20.51
N THR A 38 -13.84 8.60 19.64
CA THR A 38 -14.40 7.96 18.45
C THR A 38 -13.29 7.51 17.51
N THR A 39 -13.33 6.24 17.13
CA THR A 39 -12.43 5.64 16.14
C THR A 39 -13.16 5.45 14.82
N TYR A 40 -12.59 5.97 13.74
CA TYR A 40 -13.08 5.87 12.37
C TYR A 40 -12.19 4.93 11.57
N GLY A 41 -12.75 3.87 10.98
CA GLY A 41 -12.12 3.14 9.88
C GLY A 41 -12.42 3.86 8.58
N LEU A 42 -11.38 4.33 7.90
CA LEU A 42 -11.48 5.06 6.64
C LEU A 42 -10.81 4.26 5.53
N ASP A 43 -11.62 3.73 4.62
CA ASP A 43 -11.14 3.20 3.36
C ASP A 43 -10.94 4.33 2.33
N VAL A 44 -9.74 4.36 1.76
CA VAL A 44 -9.25 5.46 0.92
C VAL A 44 -9.19 5.03 -0.53
N ALA A 45 -10.01 5.67 -1.36
CA ALA A 45 -9.98 5.46 -2.80
C ALA A 45 -9.72 6.74 -3.61
N LYS A 46 -9.72 6.60 -4.94
CA LYS A 46 -9.48 7.72 -5.86
C LYS A 46 -10.61 8.75 -5.85
N ARG A 47 -11.87 8.30 -5.73
CA ARG A 47 -13.06 9.16 -5.92
C ARG A 47 -14.01 9.13 -4.74
N VAL A 48 -14.24 7.95 -4.17
CA VAL A 48 -15.24 7.73 -3.13
C VAL A 48 -14.63 6.95 -1.99
N PHE A 49 -14.86 7.41 -0.78
CA PHE A 49 -14.31 6.89 0.47
C PHE A 49 -15.44 6.24 1.24
N GLN A 50 -15.11 5.27 2.08
CA GLN A 50 -16.03 4.71 3.05
C GLN A 50 -15.50 4.95 4.45
N VAL A 51 -16.37 5.47 5.31
CA VAL A 51 -16.11 5.67 6.73
C VAL A 51 -16.97 4.68 7.49
N HIS A 52 -16.38 3.99 8.44
CA HIS A 52 -17.03 3.15 9.42
C HIS A 52 -16.67 3.64 10.83
N TRP A 53 -17.64 3.75 11.73
CA TRP A 53 -17.37 3.96 13.15
C TRP A 53 -18.51 3.41 14.00
N VAL A 54 -18.22 3.18 15.27
CA VAL A 54 -19.21 2.81 16.29
C VAL A 54 -19.35 3.99 17.23
N GLU A 55 -20.58 4.43 17.46
CA GLU A 55 -20.85 5.55 18.36
C GLU A 55 -20.51 5.15 19.81
N PRO A 56 -19.64 5.91 20.52
CA PRO A 56 -19.16 5.50 21.83
C PRO A 56 -20.24 5.38 22.91
N GLU A 57 -21.30 6.19 22.83
CA GLU A 57 -22.38 6.22 23.82
C GLU A 57 -23.45 5.16 23.56
N THR A 58 -23.80 4.92 22.29
CA THR A 58 -24.93 4.06 21.92
C THR A 58 -24.51 2.69 21.42
N GLY A 59 -23.25 2.51 21.02
CA GLY A 59 -22.78 1.32 20.31
C GLY A 59 -23.32 1.20 18.89
N GLU A 60 -24.00 2.22 18.37
CA GLU A 60 -24.59 2.19 17.03
C GLU A 60 -23.49 2.18 15.95
N VAL A 61 -23.56 1.21 15.03
CA VAL A 61 -22.66 1.14 13.88
C VAL A 61 -23.10 2.13 12.83
N LYS A 62 -22.26 3.11 12.52
CA LYS A 62 -22.47 4.09 11.47
C LYS A 62 -21.51 3.87 10.31
N ARG A 63 -22.04 4.03 9.09
CA ARG A 63 -21.28 3.96 7.84
C ARG A 63 -21.61 5.17 6.98
N LYS A 64 -20.61 5.75 6.32
CA LYS A 64 -20.82 6.89 5.42
C LYS A 64 -19.94 6.81 4.18
N ARG A 65 -20.57 6.89 3.03
CA ARG A 65 -19.93 7.09 1.73
C ARG A 65 -19.66 8.57 1.54
N LEU A 66 -18.42 8.94 1.19
CA LEU A 66 -18.01 10.33 0.99
C LEU A 66 -17.31 10.48 -0.36
N ALA A 67 -17.68 11.48 -1.14
CA ALA A 67 -16.85 11.91 -2.26
C ALA A 67 -15.51 12.46 -1.72
N ARG A 68 -14.44 12.35 -2.53
CA ARG A 68 -13.10 12.82 -2.17
C ARG A 68 -13.09 14.26 -1.66
N THR A 69 -13.89 15.13 -2.27
CA THR A 69 -14.01 16.56 -1.92
C THR A 69 -14.68 16.80 -0.57
N GLU A 70 -15.47 15.84 -0.07
CA GLU A 70 -16.25 15.97 1.16
C GLU A 70 -15.47 15.49 2.40
N VAL A 71 -14.44 14.66 2.22
CA VAL A 71 -13.70 14.02 3.32
C VAL A 71 -13.15 15.05 4.30
N SER A 72 -12.48 16.10 3.80
CA SER A 72 -11.90 17.14 4.66
C SER A 72 -12.97 17.87 5.47
N ALA A 73 -14.07 18.27 4.83
CA ALA A 73 -15.16 18.98 5.49
C ALA A 73 -15.92 18.07 6.48
N PHE A 74 -16.00 16.77 6.21
CA PHE A 74 -16.58 15.80 7.12
C PHE A 74 -15.77 15.69 8.42
N PHE A 75 -14.45 15.55 8.34
CA PHE A 75 -13.60 15.43 9.52
C PHE A 75 -13.41 16.77 10.26
N ALA A 76 -13.35 17.91 9.56
CA ALA A 76 -13.25 19.22 10.18
C ALA A 76 -14.44 19.61 11.07
N ARG A 77 -15.62 18.99 10.87
CA ARG A 77 -16.83 19.20 11.68
C ARG A 77 -16.97 18.22 12.84
N ARG A 78 -15.95 17.38 13.09
CA ARG A 78 -15.98 16.37 14.14
C ARG A 78 -14.96 16.71 15.21
N GLU A 79 -15.25 16.29 16.43
CA GLU A 79 -14.27 16.35 17.50
C GLU A 79 -13.03 15.50 17.15
N PRO A 80 -11.85 15.88 17.68
CA PRO A 80 -10.64 15.07 17.59
C PRO A 80 -10.91 13.61 17.93
N GLY A 81 -10.40 12.72 17.07
CA GLY A 81 -10.69 11.30 17.10
C GLY A 81 -9.57 10.50 16.46
N VAL A 82 -9.67 9.18 16.50
CA VAL A 82 -8.72 8.28 15.85
C VAL A 82 -9.21 7.95 14.45
N VAL A 83 -8.42 8.20 13.42
CA VAL A 83 -8.70 7.78 12.05
C VAL A 83 -7.72 6.69 11.64
N ALA A 84 -8.23 5.46 11.59
CA ALA A 84 -7.53 4.29 11.09
C ALA A 84 -7.69 4.20 9.58
N MET A 85 -6.59 3.95 8.86
CA MET A 85 -6.58 3.81 7.40
C MET A 85 -5.61 2.71 6.97
N GLU A 86 -5.89 2.05 5.86
CA GLU A 86 -4.88 1.20 5.22
C GLU A 86 -3.74 2.07 4.65
N ALA A 87 -2.49 1.60 4.81
CA ALA A 87 -1.31 2.20 4.22
C ALA A 87 -1.29 1.98 2.68
N CYS A 88 -2.04 2.82 1.97
CA CYS A 88 -2.12 2.81 0.50
C CYS A 88 -1.36 4.00 -0.13
N GLY A 89 -1.35 4.08 -1.46
CA GLY A 89 -0.59 5.09 -2.21
C GLY A 89 -0.89 6.55 -1.85
N SER A 90 -2.09 6.86 -1.37
CA SER A 90 -2.48 8.21 -0.94
C SER A 90 -2.62 8.38 0.57
N ALA A 91 -2.40 7.32 1.36
CA ALA A 91 -2.62 7.31 2.80
C ALA A 91 -1.76 8.34 3.55
N HIS A 92 -0.52 8.58 3.12
CA HIS A 92 0.32 9.61 3.76
C HIS A 92 -0.20 11.03 3.54
N HIS A 93 -0.74 11.34 2.36
CA HIS A 93 -1.33 12.67 2.10
C HIS A 93 -2.55 12.90 3.00
N TRP A 94 -3.47 11.94 3.02
CA TRP A 94 -4.66 12.01 3.88
C TRP A 94 -4.30 12.00 5.36
N GLY A 95 -3.32 11.20 5.76
CA GLY A 95 -2.86 11.16 7.14
C GLY A 95 -2.29 12.50 7.62
N ARG A 96 -1.56 13.22 6.76
CA ARG A 96 -1.10 14.59 7.10
C ARG A 96 -2.26 15.57 7.19
N LEU A 97 -3.21 15.52 6.25
CA LEU A 97 -4.40 16.39 6.25
C LEU A 97 -5.24 16.18 7.51
N LEU A 98 -5.56 14.93 7.84
CA LEU A 98 -6.39 14.59 9.00
C LEU A 98 -5.70 14.91 10.33
N LYS A 99 -4.38 14.72 10.43
CA LYS A 99 -3.59 15.22 11.56
C LYS A 99 -3.69 16.73 11.71
N GLY A 100 -3.65 17.48 10.60
CA GLY A 100 -3.83 18.93 10.60
C GLY A 100 -5.21 19.39 11.05
N LEU A 101 -6.23 18.52 10.95
CA LEU A 101 -7.58 18.76 11.49
C LEU A 101 -7.71 18.34 12.98
N GLY A 102 -6.63 17.89 13.62
CA GLY A 102 -6.62 17.51 15.04
C GLY A 102 -6.86 16.03 15.31
N HIS A 103 -7.01 15.18 14.29
CA HIS A 103 -7.20 13.74 14.49
C HIS A 103 -5.89 12.99 14.70
N GLU A 104 -5.90 11.98 15.57
CA GLU A 104 -4.85 10.97 15.58
C GLU A 104 -5.02 10.08 14.36
N VAL A 105 -3.95 9.82 13.60
CA VAL A 105 -4.00 8.95 12.41
C VAL A 105 -3.17 7.71 12.61
N LYS A 106 -3.81 6.55 12.40
CA LYS A 106 -3.21 5.22 12.51
C LYS A 106 -3.22 4.52 11.14
N LEU A 107 -2.05 4.43 10.50
CA LEU A 107 -1.92 3.69 9.23
C LEU A 107 -1.62 2.21 9.51
N ILE A 108 -2.36 1.31 8.88
CA ILE A 108 -2.21 -0.14 9.05
C ILE A 108 -1.72 -0.74 7.73
N ALA A 109 -0.70 -1.59 7.75
CA ALA A 109 -0.26 -2.28 6.54
C ALA A 109 -1.37 -3.21 6.01
N ALA A 110 -1.57 -3.26 4.70
CA ALA A 110 -2.62 -4.05 4.04
C ALA A 110 -2.69 -5.51 4.52
N GLN A 111 -1.53 -6.14 4.72
CA GLN A 111 -1.41 -7.52 5.19
C GLN A 111 -2.01 -7.75 6.59
N PHE A 112 -2.12 -6.70 7.43
CA PHE A 112 -2.72 -6.76 8.75
C PHE A 112 -4.21 -6.39 8.74
N VAL A 113 -4.70 -5.73 7.69
CA VAL A 113 -6.14 -5.45 7.50
C VAL A 113 -6.84 -6.67 6.90
N ARG A 114 -6.22 -7.32 5.91
CA ARG A 114 -6.80 -8.44 5.14
C ARG A 114 -7.48 -9.54 5.99
N PRO A 115 -6.93 -9.98 7.14
CA PRO A 115 -7.59 -11.01 7.97
C PRO A 115 -8.94 -10.59 8.58
N PHE A 116 -9.25 -9.29 8.61
CA PHE A 116 -10.50 -8.74 9.20
C PHE A 116 -11.61 -8.53 8.16
N VAL A 117 -11.36 -8.83 6.87
CA VAL A 117 -12.39 -8.77 5.83
C VAL A 117 -13.23 -10.04 5.91
N LYS A 118 -14.46 -9.92 6.45
CA LYS A 118 -15.33 -11.07 6.78
C LYS A 118 -16.00 -11.76 5.58
N THR A 119 -16.29 -11.02 4.51
CA THR A 119 -17.12 -11.50 3.38
C THR A 119 -16.56 -11.01 2.03
N ASN A 120 -17.40 -10.91 1.00
CA ASN A 120 -17.05 -10.37 -0.32
C ASN A 120 -16.44 -8.97 -0.21
N LYS A 121 -15.49 -8.68 -1.10
CA LYS A 121 -14.80 -7.40 -1.13
C LYS A 121 -15.75 -6.26 -1.51
N THR A 122 -15.94 -5.33 -0.59
CA THR A 122 -16.64 -4.05 -0.81
C THR A 122 -15.94 -2.96 -0.01
N ASP A 123 -15.94 -1.72 -0.51
CA ASP A 123 -15.31 -0.58 0.19
C ASP A 123 -15.85 -0.40 1.64
N ALA A 124 -17.12 -0.75 1.88
CA ALA A 124 -17.74 -0.67 3.21
C ALA A 124 -17.23 -1.77 4.16
N ALA A 125 -17.00 -2.98 3.63
CA ALA A 125 -16.39 -4.07 4.38
C ALA A 125 -14.89 -3.81 4.64
N ASP A 126 -14.19 -3.18 3.69
CA ASP A 126 -12.79 -2.78 3.85
C ASP A 126 -12.66 -1.71 4.96
N ALA A 127 -13.56 -0.71 5.01
CA ALA A 127 -13.59 0.29 6.09
C ALA A 127 -13.89 -0.33 7.48
N GLU A 128 -14.80 -1.30 7.56
CA GLU A 128 -15.06 -2.06 8.79
C GLU A 128 -13.84 -2.88 9.21
N ALA A 129 -13.18 -3.57 8.28
CA ALA A 129 -11.97 -4.34 8.55
C ALA A 129 -10.82 -3.46 9.08
N ILE A 130 -10.65 -2.26 8.52
CA ILE A 130 -9.67 -1.28 9.00
C ILE A 130 -10.00 -0.86 10.44
N TRP A 131 -11.28 -0.57 10.72
CA TRP A 131 -11.73 -0.24 12.07
C TRP A 131 -11.43 -1.39 13.04
N GLU A 132 -11.82 -2.63 12.72
CA GLU A 132 -11.57 -3.80 13.57
C GLU A 132 -10.09 -4.11 13.80
N ALA A 133 -9.27 -3.95 12.75
CA ALA A 133 -7.83 -4.12 12.84
C ALA A 133 -7.22 -3.11 13.82
N CYS A 134 -7.67 -1.86 13.78
CA CYS A 134 -7.20 -0.81 14.67
C CYS A 134 -7.48 -1.09 16.15
N GLN A 135 -8.57 -1.81 16.46
CA GLN A 135 -8.94 -2.15 17.84
C GLN A 135 -8.01 -3.19 18.49
N ARG A 136 -7.13 -3.85 17.73
CA ARG A 136 -6.30 -4.92 18.27
C ARG A 136 -5.19 -4.35 19.17
N PRO A 137 -5.06 -4.80 20.44
CA PRO A 137 -4.11 -4.22 21.39
C PRO A 137 -2.64 -4.24 20.96
N ARG A 138 -2.26 -5.22 20.13
CA ARG A 138 -0.89 -5.40 19.61
C ARG A 138 -0.74 -5.00 18.14
N MET A 139 -1.66 -4.18 17.62
CA MET A 139 -1.60 -3.75 16.23
C MET A 139 -0.35 -2.90 15.98
N ARG A 140 0.30 -3.12 14.84
CA ARG A 140 1.48 -2.36 14.41
C ARG A 140 1.08 -1.32 13.38
N PHE A 141 1.42 -0.07 13.66
CA PHE A 141 1.09 1.06 12.79
C PHE A 141 2.30 1.52 11.99
N VAL A 142 2.05 2.00 10.78
CA VAL A 142 3.04 2.66 9.92
C VAL A 142 3.02 4.14 10.23
N ALA A 143 4.18 4.74 10.46
CA ALA A 143 4.27 6.18 10.67
C ALA A 143 3.80 6.96 9.43
N VAL A 144 3.00 8.01 9.66
CA VAL A 144 2.65 8.99 8.63
C VAL A 144 3.92 9.79 8.30
N LYS A 145 4.44 9.62 7.09
CA LYS A 145 5.65 10.32 6.63
C LYS A 145 5.36 11.78 6.33
N SER A 146 6.35 12.64 6.58
CA SER A 146 6.33 14.02 6.10
C SER A 146 6.33 14.07 4.57
N ALA A 147 6.05 15.25 3.99
CA ALA A 147 6.09 15.42 2.55
C ALA A 147 7.53 15.22 2.02
N GLU A 148 8.52 15.68 2.78
CA GLU A 148 9.95 15.61 2.49
C GLU A 148 10.44 14.16 2.54
N GLN A 149 10.09 13.40 3.58
CA GLN A 149 10.39 11.96 3.67
C GLN A 149 9.75 11.18 2.50
N GLN A 150 8.52 11.54 2.11
CA GLN A 150 7.85 10.94 0.97
C GLN A 150 8.49 11.33 -0.37
N ALA A 151 9.05 12.54 -0.48
CA ALA A 151 9.75 13.02 -1.66
C ALA A 151 11.01 12.19 -1.92
N VAL A 152 11.81 11.91 -0.88
CA VAL A 152 13.04 11.11 -1.00
C VAL A 152 12.76 9.68 -1.46
N LEU A 153 11.73 9.04 -0.90
CA LEU A 153 11.27 7.73 -1.38
C LEU A 153 10.79 7.78 -2.84
N SER A 154 10.23 8.90 -3.28
CA SER A 154 9.84 9.11 -4.68
C SER A 154 11.06 9.26 -5.60
N LEU A 155 12.11 9.98 -5.17
CA LEU A 155 13.38 10.05 -5.90
C LEU A 155 14.02 8.66 -6.06
N HIS A 156 14.00 7.82 -5.01
CA HIS A 156 14.48 6.45 -5.10
C HIS A 156 13.72 5.64 -6.17
N ARG A 157 12.39 5.78 -6.24
CA ARG A 157 11.56 5.09 -7.25
C ARG A 157 11.85 5.58 -8.67
N ILE A 158 11.97 6.90 -8.85
CA ILE A 158 12.35 7.50 -10.15
C ILE A 158 13.73 6.99 -10.59
N ARG A 159 14.71 7.00 -9.68
CA ARG A 159 16.05 6.45 -9.95
C ARG A 159 15.98 4.99 -10.38
N GLN A 160 15.24 4.15 -9.65
CA GLN A 160 15.06 2.74 -10.01
C GLN A 160 14.42 2.57 -11.40
N GLN A 161 13.43 3.39 -11.73
CA GLN A 161 12.82 3.40 -13.06
C GLN A 161 13.86 3.76 -14.14
N LEU A 162 14.68 4.79 -13.93
CA LEU A 162 15.69 5.18 -14.91
C LEU A 162 16.79 4.14 -15.08
N VAL A 163 17.19 3.45 -14.01
CA VAL A 163 18.10 2.32 -14.10
C VAL A 163 17.51 1.22 -14.99
N LYS A 164 16.22 0.89 -14.82
CA LYS A 164 15.54 -0.09 -15.69
C LYS A 164 15.48 0.36 -17.14
N ILE A 165 15.14 1.62 -17.40
CA ILE A 165 15.09 2.19 -18.76
C ILE A 165 16.48 2.16 -19.40
N ARG A 166 17.54 2.56 -18.68
CA ARG A 166 18.92 2.52 -19.17
C ARG A 166 19.33 1.10 -19.57
N THR A 167 19.02 0.13 -18.70
CA THR A 167 19.31 -1.29 -18.98
C THR A 167 18.55 -1.77 -20.20
N MET A 168 17.24 -1.51 -20.28
CA MET A 168 16.40 -1.86 -21.43
C MET A 168 16.94 -1.26 -22.73
N GLN A 169 17.28 0.03 -22.74
CA GLN A 169 17.85 0.71 -23.90
C GLN A 169 19.21 0.14 -24.30
N ALA A 170 20.07 -0.19 -23.32
CA ALA A 170 21.34 -0.87 -23.58
C ALA A 170 21.15 -2.25 -24.22
N HIS A 171 20.14 -3.00 -23.77
CA HIS A 171 19.78 -4.28 -24.38
C HIS A 171 19.30 -4.10 -25.83
N GLN A 172 18.43 -3.11 -26.08
CA GLN A 172 17.92 -2.83 -27.43
C GLN A 172 19.04 -2.48 -28.41
N VAL A 173 19.92 -1.53 -28.04
CA VAL A 173 21.04 -1.12 -28.91
C VAL A 173 21.95 -2.31 -29.24
N ARG A 174 22.27 -3.12 -28.23
CA ARG A 174 23.12 -4.30 -28.43
C ARG A 174 22.43 -5.38 -29.28
N GLY A 175 21.12 -5.58 -29.12
CA GLY A 175 20.35 -6.50 -29.94
C GLY A 175 20.34 -6.10 -31.41
N LEU A 176 20.07 -4.81 -31.69
CA LEU A 176 20.09 -4.28 -33.05
C LEU A 176 21.48 -4.35 -33.68
N LEU A 177 22.55 -4.04 -32.94
CA LEU A 177 23.92 -4.23 -33.43
C LEU A 177 24.19 -5.69 -33.81
N TYR A 178 23.69 -6.64 -33.00
CA TYR A 178 23.86 -8.07 -33.24
C TYR A 178 23.15 -8.56 -34.50
N GLU A 179 21.98 -8.00 -34.84
CA GLU A 179 21.27 -8.30 -36.11
C GLU A 179 22.12 -7.98 -37.35
N PHE A 180 23.04 -7.02 -37.25
CA PHE A 180 24.00 -6.66 -38.31
C PHE A 180 25.39 -7.28 -38.09
N GLY A 181 25.50 -8.32 -37.26
CA GLY A 181 26.74 -9.07 -37.03
C GLY A 181 27.75 -8.39 -36.08
N VAL A 182 27.37 -7.28 -35.44
CA VAL A 182 28.25 -6.56 -34.51
C VAL A 182 28.02 -7.07 -33.08
N VAL A 183 29.05 -7.72 -32.52
CA VAL A 183 29.00 -8.22 -31.14
C VAL A 183 29.63 -7.19 -30.19
N VAL A 184 28.86 -6.71 -29.22
CA VAL A 184 29.35 -5.84 -28.14
C VAL A 184 29.20 -6.57 -26.79
N PRO A 185 30.23 -6.57 -25.91
CA PRO A 185 30.14 -7.21 -24.61
C PRO A 185 29.03 -6.64 -23.73
N GLN A 186 28.58 -7.44 -22.77
CA GLN A 186 27.53 -7.02 -21.83
C GLN A 186 28.00 -5.87 -20.94
N GLY A 187 27.09 -4.91 -20.73
CA GLY A 187 27.26 -3.82 -19.77
C GLY A 187 27.11 -2.46 -20.43
N TRP A 188 26.29 -1.59 -19.82
CA TRP A 188 25.99 -0.27 -20.39
C TRP A 188 27.23 0.63 -20.51
N ARG A 189 28.20 0.50 -19.59
CA ARG A 189 29.47 1.25 -19.66
C ARG A 189 30.28 0.83 -20.88
N VAL A 190 30.44 -0.48 -21.09
CA VAL A 190 31.16 -1.04 -22.23
C VAL A 190 30.48 -0.64 -23.53
N LEU A 191 29.14 -0.71 -23.57
CA LEU A 191 28.34 -0.26 -24.70
C LEU A 191 28.61 1.21 -25.04
N LEU A 192 28.60 2.13 -24.06
CA LEU A 192 28.88 3.56 -24.32
C LEU A 192 30.29 3.81 -24.85
N THR A 193 31.28 3.04 -24.39
CA THR A 193 32.68 3.18 -24.81
C THR A 193 32.91 2.61 -26.22
N GLN A 194 32.29 1.47 -26.55
CA GLN A 194 32.60 0.73 -27.77
C GLN A 194 31.64 1.01 -28.93
N ALA A 195 30.34 1.18 -28.66
CA ALA A 195 29.35 1.29 -29.72
C ALA A 195 29.43 2.62 -30.49
N GLY A 196 29.83 3.71 -29.83
CA GLY A 196 29.99 5.02 -30.49
C GLY A 196 30.98 4.97 -31.67
N PRO A 197 32.24 4.57 -31.44
CA PRO A 197 33.23 4.41 -32.51
C PRO A 197 32.79 3.43 -33.60
N ILE A 198 32.21 2.28 -33.22
CA ILE A 198 31.73 1.28 -34.19
C ILE A 198 30.65 1.87 -35.10
N LEU A 199 29.69 2.60 -34.54
CA LEU A 199 28.60 3.21 -35.28
C LEU A 199 29.03 4.43 -36.10
N ALA A 200 30.11 5.11 -35.74
CA ALA A 200 30.63 6.27 -36.47
C ALA A 200 31.34 5.88 -37.78
N GLU A 201 31.92 4.68 -37.84
CA GLU A 201 32.68 4.20 -38.99
C GLU A 201 31.90 3.15 -39.80
N ALA A 202 31.50 3.48 -41.04
CA ALA A 202 30.73 2.59 -41.91
C ALA A 202 31.42 1.24 -42.17
N THR A 203 32.75 1.23 -42.18
CA THR A 203 33.56 0.02 -42.37
C THR A 203 33.54 -0.92 -41.17
N ARG A 204 33.19 -0.43 -39.98
CA ARG A 204 33.17 -1.20 -38.72
C ARG A 204 31.77 -1.65 -38.33
N CYS A 205 30.74 -1.07 -38.92
CA CYS A 205 29.35 -1.44 -38.69
C CYS A 205 28.62 -1.69 -40.02
N PRO A 206 28.28 -2.95 -40.35
CA PRO A 206 27.54 -3.29 -41.56
C PRO A 206 26.11 -2.75 -41.61
N ALA A 207 25.61 -2.17 -40.52
CA ALA A 207 24.25 -1.65 -40.44
C ALA A 207 24.05 -0.46 -41.40
N PRO A 208 22.89 -0.33 -42.05
CA PRO A 208 22.56 0.83 -42.87
C PRO A 208 22.67 2.14 -42.10
N GLU A 209 22.98 3.23 -42.82
CA GLU A 209 23.17 4.56 -42.22
C GLU A 209 21.96 5.02 -41.39
N LEU A 210 20.74 4.70 -41.84
CA LEU A 210 19.51 5.00 -41.10
C LEU A 210 19.50 4.38 -39.70
N VAL A 211 19.93 3.11 -39.58
CA VAL A 211 20.00 2.42 -38.29
C VAL A 211 21.15 2.98 -37.46
N ARG A 212 22.31 3.22 -38.09
CA ARG A 212 23.48 3.76 -37.39
C ARG A 212 23.21 5.12 -36.75
N CYS A 213 22.58 6.03 -37.49
CA CYS A 213 22.15 7.33 -37.00
C CYS A 213 21.22 7.22 -35.79
N GLU A 214 20.22 6.34 -35.84
CA GLU A 214 19.28 6.19 -34.73
C GLU A 214 19.94 5.53 -33.50
N LEU A 215 20.80 4.53 -33.70
CA LEU A 215 21.55 3.91 -32.62
C LEU A 215 22.50 4.91 -31.93
N LEU A 216 23.10 5.84 -32.67
CA LEU A 216 23.88 6.94 -32.08
C LEU A 216 23.00 7.84 -31.18
N ARG A 217 21.79 8.20 -31.62
CA ARG A 217 20.83 8.95 -30.79
C ARG A 217 20.45 8.19 -29.53
N GLN A 218 20.26 6.87 -29.63
CA GLN A 218 19.98 6.01 -28.47
C GLN A 218 21.16 6.00 -27.49
N LEU A 219 22.41 6.00 -27.95
CA LEU A 219 23.58 6.13 -27.07
C LEU A 219 23.61 7.47 -26.33
N ASP A 220 23.24 8.58 -26.97
CA ASP A 220 23.13 9.88 -26.32
C ASP A 220 22.00 9.91 -25.27
N GLY A 221 20.87 9.27 -25.57
CA GLY A 221 19.81 9.04 -24.59
C GLY A 221 20.32 8.26 -23.37
N LEU A 222 21.14 7.24 -23.60
CA LEU A 222 21.73 6.41 -22.54
C LEU A 222 22.73 7.20 -21.67
N ARG A 223 23.53 8.10 -22.26
CA ARG A 223 24.40 9.05 -21.54
C ARG A 223 23.58 10.01 -20.67
N THR A 224 22.48 10.52 -21.21
CA THR A 224 21.55 11.41 -20.49
C THR A 224 20.93 10.70 -19.30
N LEU A 225 20.44 9.47 -19.48
CA LEU A 225 19.91 8.65 -18.39
C LEU A 225 20.95 8.40 -17.30
N THR A 226 22.19 8.11 -17.69
CA THR A 226 23.29 7.87 -16.73
C THR A 226 23.57 9.10 -15.88
N THR A 227 23.66 10.27 -16.51
CA THR A 227 23.86 11.54 -15.80
C THR A 227 22.72 11.81 -14.84
N ARG A 228 21.48 11.60 -15.28
CA ARG A 228 20.28 11.82 -14.43
C ARG A 228 20.20 10.84 -13.25
N ILE A 229 20.65 9.60 -13.43
CA ILE A 229 20.75 8.61 -12.34
C ILE A 229 21.76 9.08 -11.29
N ALA A 230 22.97 9.49 -11.72
CA ALA A 230 24.01 9.95 -10.81
C ALA A 230 23.57 11.21 -10.02
N GLU A 231 22.86 12.13 -10.69
CA GLU A 231 22.30 13.31 -10.02
C GLU A 231 21.28 12.94 -8.95
N LEU A 232 20.37 12.01 -9.23
CA LEU A 232 19.42 11.51 -8.23
C LEU A 232 20.12 10.79 -7.06
N GLU A 233 21.17 10.02 -7.33
CA GLU A 233 21.97 9.36 -6.26
C GLU A 233 22.60 10.39 -5.33
N ARG A 234 23.11 11.49 -5.90
CA ARG A 234 23.70 12.60 -5.16
C ARG A 234 22.67 13.34 -4.30
N GLN A 235 21.48 13.62 -4.86
CA GLN A 235 20.36 14.24 -4.13
C GLN A 235 19.88 13.38 -2.96
N ILE A 236 19.72 12.08 -3.21
CA ILE A 236 19.32 11.09 -2.20
C ILE A 236 20.35 11.02 -1.07
N GLY A 237 21.64 10.86 -1.40
CA GLY A 237 22.71 10.80 -0.41
C GLY A 237 22.89 12.10 0.38
N GLY A 238 22.63 13.24 -0.26
CA GLY A 238 22.62 14.55 0.41
C GLY A 238 21.52 14.70 1.45
N TRP A 239 20.36 14.06 1.26
CA TRP A 239 19.29 14.08 2.25
C TRP A 239 19.58 13.20 3.46
N GLN A 240 20.17 12.01 3.26
CA GLN A 240 20.52 11.10 4.36
C GLN A 240 21.49 11.73 5.37
N ARG A 241 22.45 12.53 4.90
CA ARG A 241 23.38 13.25 5.76
C ARG A 241 22.67 14.29 6.65
N ARG A 242 21.74 15.05 6.08
CA ARG A 242 20.98 16.09 6.80
C ARG A 242 19.98 15.55 7.83
N GLU A 243 19.48 14.32 7.68
CA GLU A 243 18.62 13.69 8.70
C GLU A 243 19.43 13.02 9.83
N SER A 244 20.72 12.80 9.64
CA SER A 244 21.60 12.16 10.64
C SER A 244 22.34 13.16 11.54
N GLU A 245 22.24 14.46 11.21
CA GLU A 245 22.75 15.61 11.97
C GLU A 245 21.65 16.17 12.88
#